data_AF-A0A925ACZ3-F1
#
_entry.id   AF-A0A925ACZ3-F1
#
_cell.length_a   1.000
_cell.length_b   1.000
_cell.length_c   1.000
_cell.angle_alpha   90.00
_cell.angle_beta   90.00
_cell.angle_gamma   90.00
#
_symmetry.space_group_name_H-M   'P 1'
#
loop_
_entity.id
_entity.type
_entity.pdbx_description
1 polymer ?
#
loop_
_entity_poly.entity_id
_entity_poly.type
_entity_poly.pdbx_seq_one_letter_code
_entity_poly.pdbx_strand_id
1 'polypeptide(L)' 'MRAQRSQHAQHAQLTIIVRNNLQRKATRPHSNNVGLENLRQRYELLGVSGFDVSDDGEYFSVTLPVIGVSG' A
#
# COMPACT_ATOMS: atom_id res chain seq x y z
N MET A 1 9.26 29.92 -32.96
CA MET A 1 9.54 29.45 -31.58
C MET A 1 8.53 28.38 -31.21
N ARG A 2 8.96 27.13 -30.96
CA ARG A 2 8.09 26.03 -30.50
C ARG A 2 8.24 25.92 -28.98
N ALA A 3 7.19 26.24 -28.23
CA ALA A 3 7.13 25.93 -26.82
C ALA A 3 6.78 24.44 -26.67
N GLN A 4 7.77 23.61 -26.34
CA GLN A 4 7.53 22.26 -25.80
C GLN A 4 6.74 22.45 -24.49
N ARG A 5 5.42 22.26 -24.55
CA ARG A 5 4.60 22.08 -23.35
C ARG A 5 4.94 20.71 -22.79
N SER A 6 5.67 20.72 -21.68
CA SER A 6 5.96 19.58 -20.81
C SER A 6 4.66 18.89 -20.40
N GLN A 7 4.26 17.88 -21.15
CA GLN A 7 3.19 16.97 -20.74
C GLN A 7 3.79 15.95 -19.78
N HIS A 8 3.95 16.32 -18.52
CA HIS A 8 4.02 15.31 -17.45
C HIS A 8 2.59 14.80 -17.25
N ALA A 9 2.24 13.75 -18.00
CA ALA A 9 1.04 12.99 -17.69
C ALA A 9 1.21 12.41 -16.29
N GLN A 10 0.39 12.84 -15.34
CA GLN A 10 0.25 12.18 -14.04
C GLN A 10 -0.42 10.84 -14.32
N HIS A 11 0.37 9.78 -14.47
CA HIS A 11 -0.17 8.44 -14.63
C HIS A 11 -0.85 8.04 -13.31
N ALA A 12 -2.17 7.84 -13.35
CA ALA A 12 -2.90 7.29 -12.21
C ALA A 12 -2.42 5.87 -11.93
N GLN A 13 -1.86 5.64 -10.75
CA GLN A 13 -1.41 4.34 -10.30
C GLN A 13 -2.59 3.56 -9.72
N LEU A 14 -2.84 2.36 -10.23
CA LEU A 14 -3.89 1.48 -9.72
C LEU A 14 -3.49 0.95 -8.34
N THR A 15 -4.40 1.00 -7.37
CA THR A 15 -4.18 0.53 -6.00
C THR A 15 -5.28 -0.43 -5.55
N ILE A 16 -4.92 -1.36 -4.66
CA ILE A 16 -5.83 -2.27 -3.97
C ILE A 16 -5.82 -1.88 -2.49
N ILE A 17 -7.01 -1.74 -1.91
CA ILE A 17 -7.17 -1.49 -0.47
C ILE A 17 -7.79 -2.74 0.16
N VAL A 18 -7.07 -3.34 1.10
CA VAL A 18 -7.56 -4.46 1.90
C VAL A 18 -7.93 -3.92 3.27
N ARG A 19 -9.22 -3.99 3.63
CA ARG A 19 -9.78 -3.46 4.88
C ARG A 19 -10.37 -4.59 5.71
N ASN A 20 -10.08 -4.62 7.00
CA ASN A 20 -10.70 -5.52 7.96
C ASN A 20 -11.25 -4.74 9.16
N ASN A 21 -12.43 -5.12 9.65
CA ASN A 21 -13.00 -4.58 10.89
C ASN A 21 -12.09 -4.91 12.08
N LEU A 22 -11.82 -3.94 12.94
CA LEU A 22 -11.02 -4.13 14.15
C LEU A 22 -11.78 -4.96 15.18
N GLN A 23 -11.66 -6.29 15.08
CA GLN A 23 -12.15 -7.21 16.09
C GLN A 23 -11.18 -7.21 17.27
N ARG A 24 -11.51 -6.42 18.31
CA ARG A 24 -10.78 -6.40 19.57
C ARG A 24 -10.90 -7.78 20.24
N LYS A 25 -9.92 -8.66 20.01
CA LYS A 25 -9.81 -9.92 20.77
C LYS A 25 -9.46 -9.58 22.22
N ALA A 26 -10.23 -10.12 23.16
CA ALA A 26 -10.02 -9.93 24.61
C ALA A 26 -8.64 -10.46 25.06
N THR A 27 -8.13 -11.47 24.37
CA THR A 27 -6.74 -11.93 24.44
C THR A 27 -6.03 -11.44 23.18
N ARG A 28 -5.16 -10.45 23.31
CA ARG A 28 -4.22 -10.07 22.26
C ARG A 28 -3.06 -11.06 22.30
N PRO A 29 -2.94 -12.05 21.39
CA PRO A 29 -1.59 -12.49 21.06
C PRO A 29 -0.84 -11.24 20.59
N HIS A 30 0.39 -11.04 21.09
CA HIS A 30 1.22 -9.93 20.65
C HIS A 30 1.38 -10.05 19.13
N SER A 31 0.83 -9.11 18.37
CA SER A 31 1.14 -9.02 16.94
C SER A 31 2.59 -8.56 16.86
N ASN A 32 3.48 -9.42 16.37
CA ASN A 32 4.87 -9.04 16.16
C ASN A 32 5.04 -8.17 14.89
N ASN A 33 3.95 -7.79 14.22
CA ASN A 33 3.93 -6.98 12.98
C ASN A 33 4.80 -7.51 11.82
N VAL A 34 5.35 -8.71 11.95
CA VAL A 34 6.27 -9.36 10.99
C VAL A 34 5.64 -9.43 9.60
N GLY A 35 4.33 -9.73 9.51
CA GLY A 35 3.63 -9.81 8.23
C GLY A 35 3.61 -8.48 7.46
N LEU A 36 3.36 -7.36 8.14
CA LEU A 36 3.33 -6.04 7.53
C LEU A 36 4.73 -5.55 7.18
N GLU A 37 5.72 -5.84 8.04
CA GLU A 37 7.11 -5.51 7.75
C GLU A 37 7.61 -6.26 6.51
N ASN A 38 7.32 -7.56 6.42
CA ASN A 38 7.66 -8.37 5.25
C ASN A 38 7.01 -7.83 3.97
N LEU A 39 5.78 -7.34 4.05
CA LEU A 39 5.11 -6.71 2.92
C LEU A 39 5.80 -5.40 2.54
N ARG A 40 6.03 -4.50 3.50
CA ARG A 40 6.71 -3.21 3.27
C ARG A 40 8.06 -3.41 2.59
N GLN A 41 8.91 -4.28 3.16
CA GLN A 41 10.25 -4.56 2.63
C GLN A 41 10.20 -5.06 1.18
N ARG A 42 9.21 -5.88 0.80
CA ARG A 42 9.07 -6.33 -0.60
C ARG A 42 8.75 -5.18 -1.55
N TYR A 43 7.85 -4.26 -1.17
CA TYR A 43 7.54 -3.09 -2.01
C TYR A 43 8.73 -2.13 -2.11
N GLU A 44 9.49 -1.96 -1.02
CA GLU A 44 10.75 -1.20 -1.03
C GLU A 44 11.80 -1.83 -1.97
N LEU A 45 12.00 -3.14 -1.89
CA LEU A 45 12.92 -3.87 -2.77
C LEU A 45 12.52 -3.78 -4.25
N LEU A 46 11.23 -3.71 -4.54
CA LEU A 46 10.72 -3.53 -5.90
C LEU A 46 10.76 -2.07 -6.36
N GLY A 47 11.17 -1.13 -5.50
CA GLY A 47 11.19 0.31 -5.80
C GLY A 47 9.80 0.90 -6.03
N VAL A 48 8.75 0.25 -5.51
CA VAL A 48 7.36 0.66 -5.74
C VAL A 48 6.87 1.49 -4.56
N SER A 49 6.53 2.74 -4.82
CA SER A 49 5.90 3.64 -3.86
C SER A 49 4.38 3.44 -3.80
N GLY A 50 3.78 3.85 -2.68
CA GLY A 50 2.32 3.80 -2.48
C GLY A 50 1.83 2.69 -1.54
N PHE A 51 2.73 1.94 -0.91
CA PHE A 51 2.38 1.07 0.22
C PHE A 51 2.04 1.93 1.43
N ASP A 52 0.86 1.72 2.01
CA ASP A 52 0.41 2.43 3.21
C ASP A 52 -0.39 1.51 4.16
N VAL A 53 -0.33 1.80 5.45
CA VAL A 53 -1.09 1.09 6.49
C VAL A 53 -1.76 2.12 7.37
N SER A 54 -3.08 2.02 7.52
CA SER A 54 -3.87 2.91 8.36
C SER A 54 -4.77 2.12 9.32
N ASP A 55 -4.95 2.68 10.52
CA ASP A 55 -5.87 2.21 11.54
C ASP A 55 -6.68 3.42 12.02
N ASP A 56 -7.99 3.42 11.73
CA ASP A 56 -8.92 4.49 12.10
C ASP A 56 -9.70 4.19 13.41
N GLY A 57 -9.40 3.06 14.07
CA GLY A 57 -10.08 2.59 15.27
C GLY A 57 -11.35 1.76 15.01
N GLU A 58 -11.91 1.80 13.80
CA GLU A 58 -13.02 0.95 13.35
C GLU A 58 -12.50 -0.14 12.38
N TYR A 59 -11.54 0.22 11.52
CA TYR A 59 -10.91 -0.66 10.57
C TYR A 59 -9.40 -0.52 10.53
N PHE A 60 -8.78 -1.65 10.24
CA PHE A 60 -7.41 -1.75 9.83
C PHE A 60 -7.36 -1.90 8.31
N SER A 61 -6.62 -1.02 7.63
CA SER A 61 -6.54 -0.95 6.17
C SER A 61 -5.09 -1.01 5.68
N VAL A 62 -4.85 -1.74 4.59
CA VAL A 62 -3.57 -1.78 3.88
C VAL A 62 -3.80 -1.38 2.43
N THR A 63 -3.08 -0.36 1.98
CA THR A 63 -3.09 0.13 0.59
C THR A 63 -1.87 -0.41 -0.14
N LEU A 64 -2.10 -1.05 -1.27
CA LEU A 64 -1.07 -1.72 -2.08
C LEU A 64 -1.12 -1.22 -3.52
N PRO A 65 -0.03 -0.73 -4.09
CA PRO A 65 0.04 -0.43 -5.51
C PRO A 65 0.06 -1.71 -6.34
N VAL A 66 -0.72 -1.76 -7.43
CA VAL A 66 -0.75 -2.92 -8.33
C VAL A 66 0.54 -2.96 -9.13
N ILE A 67 1.28 -4.04 -8.99
CA ILE A 67 2.49 -4.31 -9.77
C ILE A 67 2.06 -5.17 -10.96
N GLY A 68 2.36 -4.72 -12.17
CA GLY A 68 2.03 -5.46 -13.39
C GLY A 68 2.77 -6.80 -13.43
N VAL A 69 2.07 -7.88 -13.76
CA VAL A 69 2.69 -9.13 -14.19
C VAL A 69 2.97 -9.03 -15.68
N SER A 70 4.22 -8.74 -16.04
CA SER A 70 4.71 -9.00 -17.39
C SER A 70 4.89 -10.52 -17.51
N GLY A 71 3.94 -11.18 -18.20
CA GLY A 71 4.02 -12.60 -18.53
C GLY A 71 5.11 -12.90 -19.57
#